data_AF-A0A376AHE5-F1
#
_entry.id   AF-A0A376AHE5-F1
#
_cell.length_a   1.000
_cell.length_b   1.000
_cell.length_c   1.000
_cell.angle_alpha   90.00
_cell.angle_beta   90.00
_cell.angle_gamma   90.00
#
_symmetry.space_group_name_H-M   'P 1'
#
loop_
_entity.id
_entity.type
_entity.pdbx_description
1 polymer ?
#
loop_
_entity_poly.entity_id
_entity_poly.type
_entity_poly.pdbx_seq_one_letter_code
_entity_poly.pdbx_strand_id
1 'polypeptide(L)'
;MPPGNSTWTDPVELTLQSGLERTFREPYDALYFLEEEWPTRSGAAYERAKRWCRLAIETDEAADVARKAFIAAARQAGMLAGAGVGRGNSSAGGRMAVA
;
A
#
# COMPACT_ATOMS: atom_id res chain seq x y z
N MET A 1 -17.13 -8.07 10.07
CA MET A 1 -17.21 -6.60 9.94
C MET A 1 -17.02 -6.29 8.46
N PRO A 2 -17.96 -5.59 7.78
CA PRO A 2 -17.75 -5.24 6.38
C PRO A 2 -16.58 -4.24 6.26
N PRO A 3 -15.75 -4.31 5.21
CA PRO A 3 -14.64 -3.39 5.02
C PRO A 3 -15.18 -1.97 4.90
N GLY A 4 -14.60 -1.04 5.67
CA GLY A 4 -14.85 0.39 5.52
C GLY A 4 -14.48 0.81 4.10
N ASN A 5 -15.36 1.56 3.46
CA ASN A 5 -15.26 2.02 2.07
C ASN A 5 -14.23 3.14 1.85
N SER A 6 -13.20 3.22 2.71
CA SER A 6 -12.15 4.24 2.69
C SER A 6 -11.14 3.92 1.57
N THR A 7 -11.54 4.17 0.33
CA THR A 7 -10.67 4.04 -0.84
C THR A 7 -9.81 5.28 -1.00
N TRP A 8 -8.50 5.11 -1.20
CA TRP A 8 -7.61 6.21 -1.57
C TRP A 8 -7.94 6.71 -2.97
N THR A 9 -8.15 8.02 -3.10
CA THR A 9 -8.46 8.67 -4.38
C THR A 9 -7.38 8.42 -5.42
N ASP A 10 -6.12 8.46 -4.99
CA ASP A 10 -4.98 8.05 -5.80
C ASP A 10 -4.41 6.74 -5.24
N PRO A 11 -4.31 5.67 -6.05
CA PRO A 11 -3.63 4.46 -5.63
C PRO A 11 -2.16 4.74 -5.29
N VAL A 12 -1.59 3.86 -4.48
CA VAL A 12 -0.15 3.83 -4.24
C VAL A 12 0.41 2.58 -4.89
N GLU A 13 1.34 2.78 -5.81
CA GLU A 13 2.04 1.69 -6.50
C GLU A 13 3.41 1.48 -5.85
N LEU A 14 3.67 0.24 -5.45
CA LEU A 14 4.94 -0.20 -4.90
C LEU A 14 5.58 -1.21 -5.84
N THR A 15 6.89 -1.10 -6.01
CA THR A 15 7.70 -2.11 -6.68
C THR A 15 8.48 -2.85 -5.60
N LEU A 16 8.10 -4.11 -5.37
CA LEU A 16 8.83 -5.02 -4.49
C LEU A 16 10.24 -5.28 -5.05
N GLN A 17 11.15 -5.69 -4.16
CA GLN A 17 12.52 -6.08 -4.55
C GLN A 17 12.56 -7.28 -5.51
N SER A 18 11.48 -8.06 -5.58
CA SER A 18 11.29 -9.13 -6.56
C SER A 18 10.96 -8.63 -7.98
N GLY A 19 10.74 -7.33 -8.16
CA GLY A 19 10.24 -6.73 -9.40
C GLY A 19 8.72 -6.81 -9.55
N LEU A 20 8.00 -7.30 -8.53
CA LEU A 20 6.54 -7.32 -8.53
C LEU A 20 5.99 -5.94 -8.21
N GLU A 21 5.11 -5.44 -9.07
CA GLU A 21 4.37 -4.20 -8.85
C GLU A 21 3.05 -4.50 -8.14
N ARG A 22 2.80 -3.81 -7.04
CA ARG A 22 1.57 -3.91 -6.23
C ARG A 22 0.90 -2.55 -6.16
N THR A 23 -0.39 -2.51 -6.46
CA THR A 23 -1.20 -1.30 -6.43
C THR A 23 -2.15 -1.36 -5.24
N PHE A 24 -2.02 -0.43 -4.30
CA PHE A 24 -2.87 -0.31 -3.12
C PHE A 24 -3.89 0.80 -3.32
N ARG A 25 -5.16 0.45 -3.24
CA ARG A 25 -6.29 1.39 -3.30
C ARG A 25 -6.97 1.58 -1.95
N GLU A 26 -6.69 0.72 -1.00
CA GLU A 26 -7.36 0.68 0.30
C GLU A 26 -6.31 0.61 1.42
N PRO A 27 -6.51 1.34 2.52
CA PRO A 27 -5.61 1.33 3.67
C PRO A 27 -5.59 -0.05 4.34
N TYR A 28 -6.67 -0.83 4.23
CA TYR A 28 -6.73 -2.20 4.72
C TYR A 28 -5.74 -3.12 3.99
N ASP A 29 -5.74 -3.09 2.65
CA ASP A 29 -4.82 -3.88 1.84
C ASP A 29 -3.36 -3.44 2.06
N ALA A 30 -3.13 -2.12 2.18
CA ALA A 30 -1.82 -1.58 2.54
C ALA A 30 -1.35 -2.04 3.94
N LEU A 31 -2.25 -2.08 4.94
CA LEU A 31 -1.94 -2.57 6.28
C LEU A 31 -1.57 -4.05 6.24
N TYR A 32 -2.38 -4.88 5.58
CA TYR A 32 -2.10 -6.31 5.43
C TYR A 32 -0.74 -6.56 4.79
N PHE A 33 -0.42 -5.82 3.72
CA PHE A 33 0.88 -5.88 3.06
C PHE A 33 2.04 -5.47 3.99
N LEU A 34 1.85 -4.43 4.81
CA LEU A 34 2.83 -4.04 5.83
C LEU A 34 3.11 -5.18 6.81
N GLU A 35 2.10 -5.96 7.19
CA GLU A 35 2.24 -7.02 8.20
C GLU A 35 2.85 -8.30 7.62
N GLU A 36 2.33 -8.75 6.49
CA GLU A 36 2.65 -10.05 5.91
C GLU A 36 3.88 -10.00 4.99
N GLU A 37 3.91 -9.04 4.08
CA GLU A 37 4.76 -9.10 2.88
C GLU A 37 5.90 -8.07 2.90
N TRP A 38 5.87 -7.11 3.82
CA TRP A 38 6.88 -6.07 3.92
C TRP A 38 8.26 -6.64 4.30
N PRO A 39 9.28 -6.53 3.43
CA PRO A 39 10.55 -7.21 3.62
C PRO A 39 11.37 -6.67 4.80
N THR A 40 11.19 -5.39 5.16
CA THR A 40 11.97 -4.74 6.21
C THR A 40 11.06 -4.16 7.28
N ARG A 41 10.70 -4.99 8.26
CA ARG A 41 9.90 -4.60 9.44
C ARG A 41 10.66 -3.71 10.45
N SER A 42 11.68 -3.00 9.99
CA SER A 42 12.54 -2.17 10.83
C SER A 42 12.73 -0.81 10.19
N GLY A 43 11.90 0.14 10.61
CA GLY A 43 11.97 1.52 10.12
C GLY A 43 10.92 2.40 10.79
N ALA A 44 11.33 3.57 11.29
CA ALA A 44 10.41 4.53 11.89
C ALA A 44 9.30 4.98 10.92
N ALA A 45 9.57 4.93 9.60
CA ALA A 45 8.58 5.18 8.56
C ALA A 45 7.57 4.03 8.42
N TYR A 46 8.02 2.78 8.52
CA TYR A 46 7.16 1.58 8.50
C TYR A 46 6.18 1.59 9.67
N GLU A 47 6.67 1.77 10.90
CA GLU A 47 5.84 1.82 12.11
C GLU A 47 4.81 2.96 12.04
N ARG A 48 5.22 4.12 11.51
CA ARG A 48 4.31 5.25 11.27
C ARG A 48 3.25 4.89 10.24
N ALA A 49 3.64 4.35 9.08
CA ALA A 49 2.70 3.97 8.03
C ALA A 49 1.67 2.96 8.56
N LYS A 50 2.12 1.97 9.34
CA LYS A 50 1.29 0.94 9.95
C LYS A 50 0.27 1.52 10.94
N ARG A 51 0.72 2.42 11.83
CA ARG A 51 -0.18 3.14 12.75
C ARG A 51 -1.23 3.96 11.99
N TRP A 52 -0.82 4.71 10.98
CA TRP A 52 -1.74 5.53 10.20
C TRP A 52 -2.71 4.71 9.36
N CYS A 53 -2.28 3.60 8.74
CA CYS A 53 -3.18 2.71 8.00
C CYS A 53 -4.24 2.11 8.92
N ARG A 54 -3.89 1.76 10.16
CA ARG A 54 -4.85 1.30 11.15
C ARG A 54 -5.88 2.38 11.51
N LEU A 55 -5.41 3.60 11.77
CA LEU A 55 -6.28 4.74 12.00
C LEU A 55 -7.16 5.06 10.78
N ALA A 56 -6.66 4.87 9.56
CA ALA A 56 -7.42 5.09 8.33
C ALA A 56 -8.58 4.09 8.13
N ILE A 57 -8.47 2.89 8.71
CA ILE A 57 -9.57 1.90 8.72
C ILE A 57 -10.66 2.33 9.72
N GLU A 58 -10.27 2.98 10.81
CA GLU A 58 -11.18 3.46 11.86
C GLU A 58 -11.76 4.86 11.55
N THR A 59 -11.00 5.69 10.84
CA THR A 59 -11.31 7.10 10.56
C THR A 59 -10.92 7.45 9.12
N ASP A 60 -11.91 7.87 8.32
CA ASP A 60 -11.69 8.20 6.91
C ASP A 60 -10.71 9.38 6.72
N GLU A 61 -10.70 10.35 7.66
CA GLU A 61 -9.79 11.50 7.66
C GLU A 61 -8.30 11.10 7.72
N ALA A 62 -7.97 9.94 8.32
CA ALA A 62 -6.59 9.46 8.39
C ALA A 62 -6.12 8.78 7.10
N ALA A 63 -6.99 8.54 6.13
CA ALA A 63 -6.65 7.85 4.89
C ALA A 63 -5.59 8.61 4.06
N ASP A 64 -5.72 9.94 3.91
CA ASP A 64 -4.73 10.75 3.20
C ASP A 64 -3.36 10.76 3.91
N VAL A 65 -3.37 10.82 5.24
CA VAL A 65 -2.15 10.80 6.05
C VAL A 65 -1.47 9.43 5.97
N ALA A 66 -2.24 8.35 6.02
CA ALA A 66 -1.77 6.98 5.87
C ALA A 66 -1.10 6.79 4.51
N ARG A 67 -1.72 7.28 3.44
CA ARG A 67 -1.16 7.25 2.08
C ARG A 67 0.21 7.93 2.02
N LYS A 68 0.32 9.15 2.55
CA LYS A 68 1.58 9.91 2.57
C LYS A 68 2.67 9.21 3.40
N ALA A 69 2.30 8.65 4.55
CA ALA A 69 3.22 7.89 5.40
C ALA A 69 3.71 6.62 4.69
N PHE A 70 2.82 5.93 3.98
CA PHE A 70 3.14 4.72 3.23
C PHE A 70 4.09 5.00 2.05
N ILE A 71 3.84 6.07 1.28
CA ILE A 71 4.76 6.54 0.22
C ILE A 71 6.14 6.87 0.80
N ALA A 72 6.19 7.55 1.95
CA ALA A 72 7.46 7.86 2.61
C ALA A 72 8.20 6.59 3.04
N ALA A 73 7.50 5.61 3.60
CA ALA A 73 8.07 4.31 3.98
C ALA A 73 8.60 3.55 2.75
N ALA A 74 7.84 3.50 1.68
CA ALA A 74 8.25 2.89 0.41
C ALA A 74 9.47 3.56 -0.18
N ARG A 75 9.52 4.90 -0.18
CA ARG A 75 10.68 5.67 -0.67
C ARG A 75 11.93 5.35 0.13
N GLN A 76 11.80 5.28 1.45
CA GLN A 76 12.92 4.98 2.34
C GLN A 76 13.41 3.53 2.20
N ALA A 77 12.50 2.62 1.86
CA ALA A 77 12.82 1.22 1.60
C ALA A 77 13.25 0.93 0.15
N GLY A 78 13.27 1.95 -0.73
CA GLY A 78 13.58 1.79 -2.15
C GLY A 78 12.53 1.02 -2.94
N MET A 79 11.31 0.92 -2.43
CA MET A 79 10.18 0.18 -3.01
C MET A 79 9.13 1.09 -3.65
N LEU A 80 9.33 2.41 -3.66
CA LEU A 80 8.39 3.32 -4.32
C LEU A 80 8.48 3.12 -5.83
N ALA A 81 7.38 2.70 -6.46
CA ALA A 81 7.31 2.64 -7.91
C ALA A 81 7.46 4.08 -8.43
N GLY A 82 8.59 4.36 -9.07
CA GLY A 82 8.88 5.69 -9.59
C GLY A 82 7.79 6.10 -10.57
N ALA A 83 7.12 7.20 -10.29
CA ALA A 83 6.25 7.87 -11.24
C ALA A 83 7.04 8.12 -12.54
N GLY A 84 6.70 7.36 -13.59
CA GLY A 84 7.16 7.59 -14.95
C GLY A 84 8.13 6.54 -15.51
N VAL A 85 7.58 5.50 -16.14
CA VAL A 85 7.85 5.20 -17.55
C VAL A 85 6.75 4.30 -18.05
N GLY A 86 6.03 4.77 -19.08
CA GLY A 86 5.00 4.00 -19.73
C GLY A 86 5.53 2.63 -20.14
N ARG A 87 4.97 1.57 -19.54
CA ARG A 87 4.95 0.25 -20.13
C ARG A 87 3.50 -0.19 -20.13
N GLY A 88 2.86 0.09 -21.27
CA GLY A 88 1.60 -0.55 -21.60
C GLY A 88 1.81 -2.07 -21.54
N ASN A 89 1.04 -2.72 -20.68
CA ASN A 89 0.21 -3.84 -21.09
C ASN A 89 -0.79 -4.12 -19.98
N SER A 90 -2.03 -3.75 -20.27
CA SER A 90 -3.21 -4.35 -19.66
C SER A 90 -3.22 -5.84 -20.02
N SER A 91 -2.51 -6.67 -19.27
CA SER A 91 -2.71 -8.11 -19.29
C SER A 91 -3.07 -8.58 -17.88
N ALA A 92 -4.38 -8.65 -17.65
CA ALA A 92 -5.09 -9.75 -17.04
C ALA A 92 -4.49 -10.49 -15.82
N GLY A 93 -5.34 -10.65 -14.81
CA GLY A 93 -5.32 -11.79 -13.88
C GLY A 93 -4.86 -11.41 -12.47
N GLY A 94 -5.52 -11.77 -11.37
CA GLY A 94 -6.65 -12.67 -11.15
C GLY A 94 -7.43 -12.19 -9.92
N ARG A 95 -8.74 -12.42 -9.84
CA ARG A 95 -9.26 -13.61 -9.16
C ARG A 95 -8.30 -14.11 -8.07
N MET A 96 -8.43 -13.63 -6.85
CA MET A 96 -8.15 -14.51 -5.70
C MET A 96 -9.47 -14.79 -5.02
N ALA A 97 -9.98 -15.99 -5.35
CA ALA A 97 -10.84 -16.73 -4.47
C ALA A 97 -10.06 -17.05 -3.19
N VAL A 98 -10.75 -17.05 -2.06
CA VAL A 98 -10.35 -17.87 -0.92
C VAL A 98 -11.46 -18.90 -0.70
N ALA A 99 -11.04 -20.16 -0.64
CA ALA A 99 -11.86 -21.34 -0.47
C ALA A 99 -12.52 -21.41 0.92
#